data_AF-A0A2N3E5S9-F1
#
_entry.id   AF-A0A2N3E5S9-F1
#
_cell.length_a   1.000
_cell.length_b   1.000
_cell.length_c   1.000
_cell.angle_alpha   90.00
_cell.angle_beta   90.00
_cell.angle_gamma   90.00
#
_symmetry.space_group_name_H-M   'P 1'
#
loop_
_entity.id
_entity.type
_entity.pdbx_description
1 polymer ?
#
loop_
_entity_poly.entity_id
_entity_poly.type
_entity_poly.pdbx_seq_one_letter_code
_entity_poly.pdbx_strand_id
1 'polypeptide(L)'
;MRQNNWTWAALLLLGLVALLLFLNSRFPGALQGEDAQMRLVHSLLLLALVGGSVVLGWRERAGLALKQALIWIAIALALVVGYSYSDVFSDMGTRTRTALVPSAPVASEPGTAYLSRNMSGHFHADGLVNGTHVRFMVDTGASDVALSAGDAQRLGLDLDSLRYTTPYQTANGTIYAARITLDEVSIGDVRLRNVTASVSREGLGQSLLGMSFLGRLSSVEVRGERLVLRE
;
A
#
# COMPACT_ATOMS: atom_id res chain seq x y z
N MET A 1 -40.76 48.17 1.94
CA MET A 1 -39.33 48.43 2.29
C MET A 1 -38.48 47.66 1.29
N ARG A 2 -37.70 48.33 0.42
CA ARG A 2 -36.88 47.68 -0.62
C ARG A 2 -35.76 46.90 0.08
N GLN A 3 -35.80 45.56 0.03
CA GLN A 3 -34.70 44.74 0.54
C GLN A 3 -33.46 45.00 -0.32
N ASN A 4 -32.37 45.40 0.35
CA ASN A 4 -31.12 45.79 -0.30
C ASN A 4 -30.28 44.54 -0.58
N ASN A 5 -30.54 43.90 -1.72
CA ASN A 5 -29.91 42.63 -2.13
C ASN A 5 -28.38 42.75 -2.33
N TRP A 6 -27.87 43.97 -2.39
CA TRP A 6 -26.46 44.29 -2.58
C TRP A 6 -25.58 43.95 -1.37
N THR A 7 -26.11 44.00 -0.14
CA THR A 7 -25.31 43.68 1.06
C THR A 7 -24.99 42.18 1.13
N TRP A 8 -25.93 41.32 0.74
CA TRP A 8 -25.74 39.87 0.73
C TRP A 8 -24.84 39.40 -0.40
N ALA A 9 -24.96 40.01 -1.58
CA ALA A 9 -24.01 39.78 -2.67
C ALA A 9 -22.59 40.21 -2.30
N ALA A 10 -22.45 41.35 -1.61
CA ALA A 10 -21.16 41.81 -1.12
C ALA A 10 -20.56 40.84 -0.08
N LEU A 11 -21.35 40.32 0.85
CA LEU A 11 -20.88 39.34 1.86
C LEU A 11 -20.43 38.01 1.26
N LEU A 12 -21.14 37.50 0.25
CA LEU A 12 -20.74 36.28 -0.47
C LEU A 12 -19.43 36.47 -1.21
N LEU A 13 -19.27 37.61 -1.88
CA LEU A 13 -18.05 37.94 -2.62
C LEU A 13 -16.86 38.10 -1.66
N LEU A 14 -17.09 38.71 -0.50
CA LEU A 14 -16.09 38.88 0.55
C LEU A 14 -15.68 37.53 1.18
N GLY A 15 -16.64 36.62 1.39
CA GLY A 15 -16.37 35.26 1.85
C GLY A 15 -15.58 34.42 0.85
N LEU A 16 -15.89 34.56 -0.45
CA LEU A 16 -15.16 33.87 -1.52
C LEU A 16 -13.71 34.37 -1.62
N VAL A 17 -13.50 35.68 -1.52
CA VAL A 17 -12.16 36.29 -1.49
C VAL A 17 -11.38 35.83 -0.25
N ALA A 18 -12.00 35.82 0.93
CA ALA A 18 -11.36 35.36 2.15
C ALA A 18 -10.97 33.86 2.08
N LEU A 19 -11.84 33.04 1.49
CA LEU A 19 -11.57 31.61 1.29
C LEU A 19 -10.41 31.38 0.31
N LEU A 20 -10.36 32.14 -0.78
CA LEU A 20 -9.25 32.07 -1.74
C LEU A 20 -7.92 32.50 -1.10
N LEU A 21 -7.92 33.56 -0.29
CA LEU A 21 -6.73 34.00 0.45
C LEU A 21 -6.30 32.98 1.52
N PHE A 22 -7.26 32.36 2.20
CA PHE A 22 -6.99 31.31 3.19
C PHE A 22 -6.37 30.07 2.53
N LEU A 23 -6.94 29.59 1.42
CA LEU A 23 -6.41 28.45 0.67
C LEU A 23 -5.02 28.73 0.10
N ASN A 24 -4.81 29.93 -0.45
CA ASN A 24 -3.51 30.34 -1.00
C ASN A 24 -2.42 30.45 0.09
N SER A 25 -2.77 30.92 1.29
CA SER A 25 -1.81 31.01 2.40
C SER A 25 -1.49 29.65 3.02
N ARG A 26 -2.44 28.69 2.98
CA ARG A 26 -2.24 27.35 3.57
C ARG A 26 -1.51 26.38 2.65
N PHE A 27 -1.60 26.56 1.34
CA PHE A 27 -0.99 25.67 0.34
C PHE A 27 -0.11 26.44 -0.69
N PRO A 28 0.99 27.08 -0.24
CA PRO A 28 1.90 27.79 -1.14
C PRO A 28 2.59 26.78 -2.08
N GLY A 29 2.23 26.78 -3.36
CA GLY A 29 2.77 25.85 -4.37
C GLY A 29 1.71 25.09 -5.17
N ALA A 30 0.44 25.12 -4.74
CA ALA A 30 -0.68 24.46 -5.45
C ALA A 30 -0.96 25.00 -6.86
N LEU A 31 -0.34 26.13 -7.26
CA LEU A 31 -0.52 26.78 -8.56
C LEU A 31 0.66 26.62 -9.52
N GLN A 32 1.75 25.95 -9.12
CA GLN A 32 2.98 25.92 -9.93
C GLN A 32 3.00 24.81 -10.99
N GLY A 33 2.15 23.78 -10.88
CA GLY A 33 2.03 22.72 -11.89
C GLY A 33 0.83 22.90 -12.79
N GLU A 34 0.98 22.72 -14.11
CA GLU A 34 -0.12 22.78 -15.10
C GLU A 34 -1.29 21.86 -14.73
N ASP A 35 -1.02 20.67 -14.18
CA ASP A 35 -2.05 19.73 -13.72
C ASP A 35 -2.87 20.27 -12.53
N ALA A 36 -2.23 21.07 -11.66
CA ALA A 36 -2.89 21.66 -10.51
C ALA A 36 -3.75 22.87 -10.92
N GLN A 37 -3.29 23.64 -11.91
CA GLN A 37 -4.08 24.73 -12.50
C GLN A 37 -5.33 24.21 -13.20
N MET A 38 -5.23 23.12 -13.98
CA MET A 38 -6.37 22.52 -14.68
C MET A 38 -7.42 21.98 -13.71
N ARG A 39 -7.00 21.34 -12.60
CA ARG A 39 -7.92 20.87 -11.54
C ARG A 39 -8.60 22.02 -10.78
N LEU A 40 -7.90 23.13 -10.57
CA LEU A 40 -8.47 24.32 -9.95
C LEU A 40 -9.55 24.96 -10.82
N VAL A 41 -9.32 25.05 -12.14
CA VAL A 41 -10.33 25.55 -13.09
C VAL A 41 -11.57 24.66 -13.07
N HIS A 42 -11.42 23.33 -13.11
CA HIS A 42 -12.54 22.40 -13.01
C HIS A 42 -13.30 22.53 -11.68
N SER A 43 -12.58 22.66 -10.57
CA SER A 43 -13.18 22.83 -9.24
C SER A 43 -13.96 24.14 -9.13
N LEU A 44 -13.42 25.24 -9.67
CA LEU A 44 -14.08 26.55 -9.68
C LEU A 44 -15.31 26.57 -10.60
N LEU A 45 -15.26 25.90 -11.75
CA LEU A 45 -16.40 25.77 -12.64
C LEU A 45 -17.54 24.96 -12.00
N LEU A 46 -17.21 23.86 -11.32
CA LEU A 46 -18.19 23.07 -10.56
C LEU A 46 -18.79 23.88 -9.42
N LEU A 47 -17.98 24.64 -8.68
CA LEU A 47 -18.45 25.48 -7.58
C LEU A 47 -19.33 26.63 -8.08
N ALA A 48 -19.01 27.22 -9.24
CA ALA A 48 -19.83 28.23 -9.89
C ALA A 48 -21.16 27.66 -10.43
N LEU A 49 -21.14 26.45 -10.99
CA LEU A 49 -22.34 25.76 -11.46
C LEU A 49 -23.29 25.42 -10.29
N VAL A 50 -22.74 24.83 -9.22
CA VAL A 50 -23.49 24.47 -8.01
C VAL A 50 -23.97 25.73 -7.29
N GLY A 51 -23.11 26.73 -7.10
CA GLY A 51 -23.46 28.01 -6.49
C GLY A 51 -24.53 28.77 -7.28
N GLY A 52 -24.43 28.80 -8.61
CA GLY A 52 -25.43 29.40 -9.50
C GLY A 52 -26.80 28.72 -9.40
N SER A 53 -26.82 27.39 -9.27
CA SER A 53 -28.07 26.62 -9.11
C SER A 53 -28.78 26.92 -7.78
N VAL A 54 -28.01 27.19 -6.72
CA VAL A 54 -28.53 27.53 -5.39
C VAL A 54 -29.09 28.96 -5.38
N VAL A 55 -28.38 29.92 -5.98
CA VAL A 55 -28.80 31.34 -6.00
C VAL A 55 -30.08 31.56 -6.82
N LEU A 56 -30.30 30.77 -7.89
CA LEU A 56 -31.51 30.87 -8.71
C LEU A 56 -32.74 30.17 -8.08
N GLY A 57 -32.54 29.23 -7.14
CA GLY A 57 -33.61 28.53 -6.42
C GLY A 57 -34.13 29.24 -5.16
N TRP A 58 -33.54 30.37 -4.78
CA TRP A 58 -33.75 31.04 -3.48
C TRP A 58 -35.08 31.78 -3.30
N ARG A 59 -36.01 31.74 -4.28
CA ARG A 59 -37.21 32.56 -4.20
C ARG A 59 -38.38 32.00 -3.39
N GLU A 60 -38.53 30.69 -3.17
CA GLU A 60 -39.81 30.21 -2.58
C GLU A 60 -39.78 29.10 -1.52
N ARG A 61 -38.67 28.38 -1.26
CA ARG A 61 -38.72 27.22 -0.34
C ARG A 61 -37.46 27.05 0.52
N ALA A 62 -37.28 27.95 1.49
CA ALA A 62 -36.15 27.92 2.45
C ALA A 62 -36.00 26.56 3.18
N GLY A 63 -37.11 25.89 3.49
CA GLY A 63 -37.08 24.56 4.13
C GLY A 63 -36.59 23.42 3.24
N LEU A 64 -36.76 23.52 1.91
CA LEU A 64 -36.22 22.55 0.95
C LEU A 64 -34.74 22.80 0.67
N ALA A 65 -34.32 24.07 0.64
CA ALA A 65 -32.92 24.45 0.47
C ALA A 65 -32.04 23.97 1.64
N LEU A 66 -32.54 24.04 2.89
CA LEU A 66 -31.82 23.53 4.05
C LEU A 66 -31.64 22.01 4.00
N LYS A 67 -32.69 21.27 3.60
CA LYS A 67 -32.59 19.81 3.41
C LYS A 67 -31.58 19.44 2.32
N GLN A 68 -31.55 20.19 1.21
CA GLN A 68 -30.59 19.96 0.14
C GLN A 68 -29.16 20.29 0.57
N ALA A 69 -28.94 21.37 1.32
CA ALA A 69 -27.63 21.71 1.85
C ALA A 69 -27.10 20.61 2.80
N LEU A 70 -27.96 20.07 3.67
CA LEU A 70 -27.60 18.95 4.55
C LEU A 70 -27.25 17.68 3.77
N ILE A 71 -27.98 17.37 2.69
CA ILE A 71 -27.68 16.22 1.82
C ILE A 71 -26.31 16.41 1.16
N TRP A 72 -26.01 17.60 0.63
CA TRP A 72 -24.71 17.86 0.00
C TRP A 72 -23.55 17.84 0.99
N ILE A 73 -23.75 18.34 2.22
CA ILE A 73 -22.76 18.23 3.30
C ILE A 73 -22.54 16.75 3.66
N ALA A 74 -23.60 15.95 3.75
CA ALA A 74 -23.48 14.51 4.03
C ALA A 74 -22.75 13.77 2.90
N ILE A 75 -23.02 14.10 1.63
CA ILE A 75 -22.30 13.55 0.47
C ILE A 75 -20.83 13.97 0.49
N ALA A 76 -20.54 15.25 0.73
CA ALA A 76 -19.17 15.75 0.83
C ALA A 76 -18.40 15.06 1.97
N LEU A 77 -19.04 14.88 3.13
CA LEU A 77 -18.47 14.16 4.25
C LEU A 77 -18.24 12.68 3.91
N ALA A 78 -19.20 12.02 3.27
CA ALA A 78 -19.05 10.63 2.82
C ALA A 78 -17.93 10.47 1.79
N LEU A 79 -17.76 11.45 0.88
CA LEU A 79 -16.66 11.47 -0.09
C LEU A 79 -15.31 11.75 0.58
N VAL A 80 -15.25 12.65 1.56
CA VAL A 80 -14.02 12.91 2.34
C VAL A 80 -13.62 11.68 3.15
N VAL A 81 -14.57 11.01 3.79
CA VAL A 81 -14.34 9.75 4.50
C VAL A 81 -13.93 8.66 3.51
N GLY A 82 -14.65 8.48 2.40
CA GLY A 82 -14.32 7.51 1.36
C GLY A 82 -12.94 7.75 0.74
N TYR A 83 -12.56 9.02 0.54
CA TYR A 83 -11.22 9.41 0.09
C TYR A 83 -10.16 9.17 1.18
N SER A 84 -10.47 9.44 2.45
CA SER A 84 -9.56 9.13 3.57
C SER A 84 -9.29 7.63 3.73
N TYR A 85 -10.18 6.77 3.22
CA TYR A 85 -10.03 5.31 3.18
C TYR A 85 -9.72 4.77 1.78
N SER A 86 -9.39 5.62 0.79
CA SER A 86 -9.17 5.18 -0.60
C SER A 86 -8.01 4.19 -0.75
N ASP A 87 -7.06 4.20 0.20
CA ASP A 87 -5.95 3.25 0.23
C ASP A 87 -6.43 1.82 0.51
N VAL A 88 -7.49 1.63 1.30
CA VAL A 88 -8.06 0.30 1.63
C VAL A 88 -8.90 -0.27 0.48
N PHE A 89 -9.55 0.59 -0.32
CA PHE A 89 -10.36 0.17 -1.47
C PHE A 89 -9.54 -0.06 -2.74
N SER A 90 -8.31 0.46 -2.80
CA SER A 90 -7.39 0.21 -3.92
C SER A 90 -7.04 -1.28 -4.11
N ASP A 91 -7.09 -2.07 -3.03
CA ASP A 91 -6.85 -3.52 -3.05
C ASP A 91 -8.11 -4.37 -3.39
N MET A 92 -9.31 -3.79 -3.33
CA MET A 92 -10.55 -4.47 -3.72
C MET A 92 -10.90 -4.27 -5.21
N GLY A 93 -10.58 -3.11 -5.79
CA GLY A 93 -10.84 -2.80 -7.21
C GLY A 93 -10.05 -3.66 -8.20
N THR A 94 -8.88 -4.15 -7.78
CA THR A 94 -8.06 -5.11 -8.52
C THR A 94 -8.63 -6.53 -8.54
N ARG A 95 -9.65 -6.86 -7.74
CA ARG A 95 -10.28 -8.20 -7.77
C ARG A 95 -11.53 -8.25 -8.68
N THR A 96 -12.22 -7.12 -8.89
CA THR A 96 -13.42 -7.07 -9.74
C THR A 96 -13.12 -6.71 -11.20
N ARG A 97 -12.08 -5.89 -11.48
CA ARG A 97 -11.62 -5.62 -12.86
C ARG A 97 -11.04 -6.85 -13.57
N THR A 98 -10.43 -7.75 -12.80
CA THR A 98 -9.80 -8.99 -13.29
C THR A 98 -10.83 -10.01 -13.78
N ALA A 99 -12.10 -9.88 -13.35
CA ALA A 99 -13.18 -10.75 -13.79
C ALA A 99 -13.80 -10.34 -15.14
N LEU A 100 -13.58 -9.10 -15.62
CA LEU A 100 -14.30 -8.55 -16.79
C LEU A 100 -13.38 -8.02 -17.91
N VAL A 101 -12.08 -7.85 -17.67
CA VAL A 101 -11.10 -7.51 -18.72
C VAL A 101 -9.77 -8.25 -18.48
N PRO A 102 -9.60 -9.49 -18.97
CA PRO A 102 -8.35 -10.23 -18.85
C PRO A 102 -7.35 -9.74 -19.91
N SER A 103 -6.84 -8.52 -19.81
CA SER A 103 -5.74 -7.98 -20.64
C SER A 103 -5.26 -6.62 -20.13
N ALA A 104 -4.70 -6.58 -18.93
CA ALA A 104 -3.65 -5.62 -18.63
C ALA A 104 -2.64 -6.38 -17.78
N PRO A 105 -1.48 -6.77 -18.33
CA PRO A 105 -0.38 -7.18 -17.47
C PRO A 105 -0.09 -5.95 -16.61
N VAL A 106 -0.35 -6.03 -15.31
CA VAL A 106 0.57 -5.37 -14.39
C VAL A 106 1.90 -6.02 -14.77
N ALA A 107 2.69 -5.34 -15.59
CA ALA A 107 3.96 -5.85 -16.04
C ALA A 107 4.79 -6.03 -14.77
N SER A 108 4.77 -7.23 -14.21
CA SER A 108 5.85 -7.70 -13.37
C SER A 108 7.07 -7.54 -14.25
N GLU A 109 7.90 -6.53 -13.94
CA GLU A 109 9.21 -6.41 -14.56
C GLU A 109 9.89 -7.77 -14.40
N PRO A 110 10.37 -8.40 -15.48
CA PRO A 110 11.04 -9.70 -15.37
C PRO A 110 12.16 -9.63 -14.31
N GLY A 111 12.18 -10.60 -13.40
CA GLY A 111 13.15 -10.60 -12.29
C GLY A 111 12.81 -9.62 -11.16
N THR A 112 11.59 -9.10 -11.08
CA THR A 112 11.12 -8.25 -9.96
C THR A 112 10.01 -8.94 -9.18
N ALA A 113 10.10 -8.92 -7.85
CA ALA A 113 9.03 -9.37 -6.96
C ALA A 113 8.55 -8.24 -6.04
N TYR A 114 7.23 -8.11 -5.93
CA TYR A 114 6.57 -7.13 -5.06
C TYR A 114 5.94 -7.84 -3.88
N LEU A 115 6.38 -7.48 -2.67
CA LEU A 115 5.88 -8.03 -1.42
C LEU A 115 5.11 -6.93 -0.67
N SER A 116 3.99 -7.30 -0.06
CA SER A 116 3.17 -6.36 0.73
C SER A 116 3.42 -6.59 2.21
N ARG A 117 3.41 -5.50 2.99
CA ARG A 117 3.47 -5.58 4.44
C ARG A 117 2.15 -6.14 4.98
N ASN A 118 2.23 -7.02 5.97
CA ASN A 118 1.04 -7.52 6.65
C ASN A 118 0.60 -6.56 7.77
N MET A 119 -0.53 -6.86 8.42
CA MET A 119 -1.04 -6.09 9.56
C MET A 119 -0.13 -6.12 10.80
N SER A 120 0.77 -7.10 10.91
CA SER A 120 1.75 -7.17 12.01
C SER A 120 2.99 -6.30 11.76
N GLY A 121 3.06 -5.62 10.61
CA GLY A 121 4.18 -4.77 10.26
C GLY A 121 5.37 -5.49 9.60
N HIS A 122 5.27 -6.79 9.31
CA HIS A 122 6.34 -7.55 8.66
C HIS A 122 6.03 -7.81 7.18
N PHE A 123 7.08 -7.88 6.36
CA PHE A 123 6.95 -8.31 4.98
C PHE A 123 6.96 -9.83 4.92
N HIS A 124 6.05 -10.40 4.15
CA HIS A 124 6.01 -11.82 3.87
C HIS A 124 6.23 -12.09 2.39
N ALA A 125 6.93 -13.18 2.11
CA ALA A 125 7.17 -13.66 0.77
C ALA A 125 6.61 -15.08 0.64
N ASP A 126 5.66 -15.28 -0.27
CA ASP A 126 5.27 -16.60 -0.72
C ASP A 126 6.20 -16.99 -1.87
N GLY A 127 6.83 -18.16 -1.77
CA GLY A 127 7.82 -18.62 -2.73
C GLY A 127 7.86 -20.12 -2.89
N LEU A 128 8.61 -20.58 -3.89
CA LEU A 128 8.90 -22.01 -4.07
C LEU A 128 10.36 -22.26 -3.72
N VAL A 129 10.58 -23.24 -2.85
CA VAL A 129 11.89 -23.81 -2.55
C VAL A 129 11.91 -25.21 -3.11
N ASN A 130 12.81 -25.50 -4.05
CA ASN A 130 12.89 -26.80 -4.73
C ASN A 130 11.50 -27.31 -5.21
N GLY A 131 10.64 -26.40 -5.70
CA GLY A 131 9.28 -26.69 -6.15
C GLY A 131 8.20 -26.78 -5.05
N THR A 132 8.56 -26.69 -3.77
CA THR A 132 7.61 -26.72 -2.65
C THR A 132 7.26 -25.32 -2.17
N HIS A 133 5.97 -25.04 -1.97
CA HIS A 133 5.50 -23.74 -1.48
C HIS A 133 5.91 -23.49 -0.02
N VAL A 134 6.64 -22.40 0.21
CA VAL A 134 7.08 -21.96 1.53
C VAL A 134 6.74 -20.48 1.70
N ARG A 135 6.17 -20.14 2.86
CA ARG A 135 5.94 -18.76 3.27
C ARG A 135 7.08 -18.31 4.15
N PHE A 136 7.70 -17.20 3.78
CA PHE A 136 8.78 -16.58 4.53
C PHE A 136 8.33 -15.27 5.17
N MET A 137 8.91 -14.95 6.31
CA MET A 137 9.02 -13.58 6.78
C MET A 137 10.36 -13.00 6.33
N VAL A 138 10.35 -11.80 5.77
CA VAL A 138 11.59 -11.11 5.38
C VAL A 138 12.31 -10.65 6.64
N ASP A 139 13.55 -11.11 6.81
CA ASP A 139 14.37 -10.79 7.98
C ASP A 139 15.79 -10.43 7.56
N THR A 140 16.10 -9.13 7.51
CA THR A 140 17.44 -8.63 7.20
C THR A 140 18.46 -8.89 8.31
N GLY A 141 18.02 -9.29 9.50
CA GLY A 141 18.88 -9.71 10.61
C GLY A 141 19.33 -11.16 10.51
N ALA A 142 18.64 -11.99 9.72
CA ALA A 142 19.03 -13.37 9.47
C ALA A 142 20.17 -13.45 8.44
N SER A 143 21.29 -14.06 8.83
CA SER A 143 22.46 -14.20 7.93
C SER A 143 22.18 -15.12 6.73
N ASP A 144 21.39 -16.17 6.91
CA ASP A 144 20.96 -17.08 5.86
C ASP A 144 19.44 -17.29 5.86
N VAL A 145 18.92 -17.94 4.82
CA VAL A 145 17.53 -18.39 4.79
C VAL A 145 17.35 -19.40 5.91
N ALA A 146 16.44 -19.16 6.85
CA ALA A 146 16.18 -20.06 7.96
C ALA A 146 14.87 -20.81 7.72
N LEU A 147 14.91 -22.13 7.64
CA LEU A 147 13.74 -22.97 7.49
C LEU A 147 13.23 -23.45 8.85
N SER A 148 11.92 -23.37 9.03
CA SER A 148 11.26 -24.04 10.15
C SER A 148 11.35 -25.56 9.99
N ALA A 149 11.30 -26.30 11.11
CA ALA A 149 11.28 -27.76 11.07
C ALA A 149 10.14 -28.31 10.20
N GLY A 150 8.96 -27.68 10.28
CA GLY A 150 7.80 -28.05 9.46
C GLY A 150 8.04 -27.85 7.97
N ASP A 151 8.63 -26.72 7.56
CA ASP A 151 8.91 -26.45 6.14
C ASP A 151 10.03 -27.33 5.60
N ALA A 152 11.06 -27.59 6.40
CA ALA A 152 12.12 -28.54 6.07
C ALA A 152 11.56 -29.97 5.84
N GLN A 153 10.63 -30.43 6.68
CA GLN A 153 9.96 -31.72 6.46
C GLN A 153 9.10 -31.71 5.19
N ARG A 154 8.36 -30.63 4.91
CA ARG A 154 7.57 -30.48 3.68
C ARG A 154 8.45 -30.51 2.42
N LEU A 155 9.70 -30.07 2.54
CA LEU A 155 10.72 -30.17 1.49
C LEU A 155 11.32 -31.57 1.34
N GLY A 156 10.92 -32.54 2.17
CA GLY A 156 11.43 -33.90 2.16
C GLY A 156 12.78 -34.07 2.87
N LEU A 157 13.20 -33.10 3.69
CA LEU A 157 14.43 -33.22 4.47
C LEU A 157 14.21 -34.12 5.69
N ASP A 158 15.09 -35.11 5.86
CA ASP A 158 15.15 -35.95 7.05
C ASP A 158 15.87 -35.21 8.19
N LEU A 159 15.09 -34.64 9.13
CA LEU A 159 15.59 -33.86 10.26
C LEU A 159 16.48 -34.66 11.23
N ASP A 160 16.35 -35.98 11.26
CA ASP A 160 17.15 -36.83 12.16
C ASP A 160 18.54 -37.08 11.56
N SER A 161 18.66 -37.07 10.24
CA SER A 161 19.93 -37.18 9.52
C SER A 161 20.77 -35.89 9.50
N LEU A 162 20.13 -34.73 9.72
CA LEU A 162 20.78 -33.43 9.65
C LEU A 162 21.76 -33.19 10.82
N ARG A 163 22.88 -32.50 10.54
CA ARG A 163 23.91 -32.15 11.53
C ARG A 163 23.70 -30.75 12.10
N TYR A 164 23.17 -30.67 13.32
CA TYR A 164 22.91 -29.42 14.05
C TYR A 164 24.17 -28.97 14.81
N THR A 165 25.21 -28.57 14.08
CA THR A 165 26.51 -28.21 14.66
C THR A 165 26.87 -26.74 14.43
N THR A 166 26.10 -26.00 13.64
CA THR A 166 26.40 -24.60 13.31
C THR A 166 25.76 -23.68 14.34
N PRO A 167 26.52 -22.88 15.10
CA PRO A 167 25.97 -21.96 16.07
C PRO A 167 25.38 -20.72 15.37
N TYR A 168 24.19 -20.31 15.79
CA TYR A 168 23.53 -19.06 15.39
C TYR A 168 23.16 -18.26 16.62
N GLN A 169 23.38 -16.95 16.56
CA GLN A 169 23.04 -16.05 17.65
C GLN A 169 21.65 -15.47 17.45
N THR A 170 20.78 -15.65 18.43
CA THR A 170 19.39 -15.18 18.41
C THR A 170 19.11 -14.31 19.63
N ALA A 171 17.94 -13.66 19.65
CA ALA A 171 17.49 -12.90 20.81
C ALA A 171 17.37 -13.76 22.09
N ASN A 172 17.11 -15.06 21.95
CA ASN A 172 16.97 -16.00 23.06
C ASN A 172 18.30 -16.70 23.41
N GLY A 173 19.42 -16.25 22.84
CA GLY A 173 20.74 -16.85 23.02
C GLY A 173 21.22 -17.64 21.80
N THR A 174 22.27 -18.43 21.99
CA THR A 174 22.86 -19.24 20.92
C THR A 174 22.06 -20.51 20.70
N ILE A 175 21.68 -20.77 19.46
CA ILE A 175 21.06 -22.03 19.03
C ILE A 175 21.98 -22.76 18.05
N TYR A 176 21.77 -24.06 17.88
CA TYR A 176 22.47 -24.86 16.87
C TYR A 176 21.51 -25.25 15.75
N ALA A 177 21.89 -24.94 14.51
CA ALA A 177 21.12 -25.25 13.32
C ALA A 177 21.94 -26.15 12.37
N ALA A 178 21.22 -26.87 11.52
CA ALA A 178 21.81 -27.64 10.44
C ALA A 178 21.93 -26.77 9.18
N ARG A 179 23.16 -26.55 8.72
CA ARG A 179 23.39 -25.82 7.47
C ARG A 179 23.15 -26.74 6.28
N ILE A 180 22.39 -26.25 5.31
CA ILE A 180 22.05 -26.93 4.08
C ILE A 180 22.19 -25.97 2.89
N THR A 181 22.11 -26.50 1.68
CA THR A 181 22.03 -25.72 0.45
C THR A 181 20.71 -26.05 -0.23
N LEU A 182 19.95 -25.01 -0.59
CA LEU A 182 18.74 -25.12 -1.38
C LEU A 182 19.11 -24.99 -2.86
N ASP A 183 18.61 -25.89 -3.69
CA ASP A 183 18.95 -25.92 -5.11
C ASP A 183 18.40 -24.68 -5.82
N GLU A 184 17.16 -24.33 -5.51
CA GLU A 184 16.49 -23.14 -6.03
C GLU A 184 15.50 -22.56 -5.01
N VAL A 185 15.55 -21.24 -4.85
CA VAL A 185 14.56 -20.45 -4.12
C VAL A 185 14.01 -19.41 -5.08
N SER A 186 12.68 -19.35 -5.19
CA SER A 186 11.98 -18.43 -6.07
C SER A 186 10.93 -17.64 -5.30
N ILE A 187 10.93 -16.33 -5.48
CA ILE A 187 9.95 -15.39 -4.91
C ILE A 187 9.39 -14.58 -6.07
N GLY A 188 8.14 -14.82 -6.45
CA GLY A 188 7.60 -14.24 -7.69
C GLY A 188 8.46 -14.61 -8.90
N ASP A 189 8.91 -13.61 -9.66
CA ASP A 189 9.78 -13.81 -10.84
C ASP A 189 11.29 -13.83 -10.51
N VAL A 190 11.68 -13.56 -9.25
CA VAL A 190 13.09 -13.62 -8.80
C VAL A 190 13.46 -15.06 -8.49
N ARG A 191 14.53 -15.57 -9.10
CA ARG A 191 15.01 -16.94 -8.87
C ARG A 191 16.49 -16.99 -8.56
N LEU A 192 16.84 -17.56 -7.41
CA LEU A 192 18.22 -17.79 -7.02
C LEU A 192 18.50 -19.28 -6.84
N ARG A 193 19.65 -19.72 -7.33
CA ARG A 193 20.15 -21.09 -7.19
C ARG A 193 21.27 -21.20 -6.18
N ASN A 194 21.44 -22.39 -5.60
CA ASN A 194 22.46 -22.69 -4.60
C ASN A 194 22.41 -21.69 -3.44
N VAL A 195 21.25 -21.58 -2.80
CA VAL A 195 21.01 -20.65 -1.69
C VAL A 195 21.37 -21.34 -0.38
N THR A 196 22.33 -20.79 0.35
CA THR A 196 22.67 -21.27 1.70
C THR A 196 21.48 -21.09 2.62
N ALA A 197 21.14 -22.13 3.37
CA ALA A 197 20.06 -22.09 4.34
C ALA A 197 20.44 -22.82 5.62
N SER A 198 19.68 -22.58 6.67
CA SER A 198 19.78 -23.25 7.96
C SER A 198 18.43 -23.85 8.35
N VAL A 199 18.46 -25.02 9.00
CA VAL A 199 17.27 -25.67 9.57
C VAL A 199 17.42 -25.69 11.08
N SER A 200 16.45 -25.14 11.80
CA SER A 200 16.39 -25.25 13.26
C SER A 200 15.33 -26.28 13.67
N ARG A 201 15.61 -27.11 14.70
CA ARG A 201 14.59 -28.01 15.29
C ARG A 201 13.60 -27.26 16.17
N GLU A 202 14.04 -26.19 16.83
CA GLU A 202 13.26 -25.46 17.82
C GLU A 202 13.44 -23.95 17.66
N GLY A 203 12.47 -23.19 18.16
CA GLY A 203 12.57 -21.73 18.28
C GLY A 203 12.19 -20.93 17.05
N LEU A 204 11.90 -21.56 15.90
CA LEU A 204 11.48 -20.86 14.69
C LEU A 204 10.02 -21.19 14.33
N GLY A 205 9.11 -20.23 14.58
CA GLY A 205 7.68 -20.39 14.30
C GLY A 205 7.30 -20.32 12.81
N GLN A 206 8.15 -19.73 11.98
CA GLN A 206 7.97 -19.63 10.52
C GLN A 206 9.32 -19.45 9.83
N SER A 207 9.43 -19.85 8.57
CA SER A 207 10.68 -19.66 7.81
C SER A 207 11.01 -18.18 7.58
N LEU A 208 12.31 -17.86 7.53
CA LEU A 208 12.84 -16.51 7.36
C LEU A 208 13.61 -16.40 6.04
N LEU A 209 13.37 -15.31 5.31
CA LEU A 209 14.13 -14.95 4.12
C LEU A 209 15.28 -14.02 4.54
N GLY A 210 16.47 -14.59 4.69
CA GLY A 210 17.66 -13.88 5.17
C GLY A 210 18.61 -13.40 4.07
N MET A 211 19.75 -12.90 4.50
CA MET A 211 20.74 -12.22 3.65
C MET A 211 21.43 -13.13 2.63
N SER A 212 21.50 -14.45 2.84
CA SER A 212 21.95 -15.39 1.80
C SER A 212 21.10 -15.38 0.52
N PHE A 213 19.85 -14.92 0.60
CA PHE A 213 18.99 -14.65 -0.54
C PHE A 213 18.97 -13.15 -0.84
N LEU A 214 18.58 -12.33 0.15
CA LEU A 214 18.37 -10.88 -0.03
C LEU A 214 19.65 -10.15 -0.49
N GLY A 215 20.81 -10.54 0.03
CA GLY A 215 22.09 -9.92 -0.31
C GLY A 215 22.66 -10.30 -1.68
N ARG A 216 22.04 -11.27 -2.36
CA ARG A 216 22.42 -11.66 -3.73
C ARG A 216 21.61 -10.94 -4.81
N LEU A 217 20.58 -10.20 -4.39
CA LEU A 217 19.72 -9.42 -5.27
C LEU A 217 20.41 -8.13 -5.69
N SER A 218 20.15 -7.67 -6.92
CA SER A 218 20.61 -6.37 -7.39
C SER A 218 19.96 -5.20 -6.63
N SER A 219 18.75 -5.38 -6.12
CA SER A 219 18.04 -4.36 -5.35
C SER A 219 17.04 -4.95 -4.35
N VAL A 220 17.03 -4.37 -3.14
CA VAL A 220 16.03 -4.60 -2.09
C VAL A 220 15.55 -3.25 -1.60
N GLU A 221 14.35 -2.83 -2.00
CA GLU A 221 13.85 -1.48 -1.78
C GLU A 221 12.51 -1.48 -1.04
N VAL A 222 12.44 -0.75 0.08
CA VAL A 222 11.19 -0.53 0.82
C VAL A 222 10.55 0.77 0.37
N ARG A 223 9.35 0.69 -0.22
CA ARG A 223 8.53 1.84 -0.65
C ARG A 223 7.18 1.82 0.08
N GLY A 224 7.12 2.50 1.22
CA GLY A 224 5.94 2.53 2.09
C GLY A 224 5.55 1.13 2.56
N GLU A 225 4.38 0.66 2.13
CA GLU A 225 3.83 -0.67 2.46
C GLU A 225 4.27 -1.79 1.49
N ARG A 226 5.15 -1.49 0.54
CA ARG A 226 5.68 -2.47 -0.42
C ARG A 226 7.19 -2.65 -0.27
N LEU A 227 7.63 -3.89 -0.44
CA LEU A 227 9.03 -4.27 -0.57
C LEU A 227 9.24 -4.79 -2.00
N VAL A 228 10.22 -4.22 -2.70
CA VAL A 228 10.56 -4.55 -4.08
C VAL A 228 11.89 -5.28 -4.09
N LEU A 229 11.90 -6.49 -4.64
CA LEU A 229 13.09 -7.33 -4.82
C LEU A 229 13.42 -7.39 -6.30
N ARG A 230 14.69 -7.23 -6.68
CA ARG A 230 15.15 -7.37 -8.06
C ARG A 230 16.34 -8.31 -8.16
N GLU A 231 16.30 -9.24 -9.10
CA GLU A 231 17.39 -10.18 -9.39
C GLU A 231 18.67 -9.45 -9.81
#